data_AF-A0A6H1KYK9-F1
#
_entry.id   AF-A0A6H1KYK9-F1
#
_cell.length_a   1.000
_cell.length_b   1.000
_cell.length_c   1.000
_cell.angle_alpha   90.00
_cell.angle_beta   90.00
_cell.angle_gamma   90.00
#
_symmetry.space_group_name_H-M   'P 1'
#
loop_
_entity.id
_entity.type
_entity.pdbx_description
1 polymer ?
#
loop_
_entity_poly.entity_id
_entity_poly.type
_entity_poly.pdbx_seq_one_letter_code
_entity_poly.pdbx_strand_id
1 'polypeptide(L)' 'MTQQTTAYAYCAWHKGVTRDVRLIQIDETGSGPGTGRQRFACHPCQIRYGLVPLADR' A
#
# COMPACT_ATOMS: atom_id res chain seq x y z
N MET A 1 -3.42 12.09 22.20
CA MET A 1 -4.20 11.07 21.48
C MET A 1 -3.56 10.90 20.11
N THR A 2 -2.62 9.97 19.95
CA THR A 2 -2.03 9.68 18.65
C THR A 2 -3.10 9.03 17.79
N GLN A 3 -3.68 9.81 16.88
CA GLN A 3 -4.57 9.31 15.85
C GLN A 3 -3.77 8.34 14.98
N GLN A 4 -3.74 7.05 15.35
CA GLN A 4 -3.45 6.01 14.39
C GLN A 4 -4.59 6.07 13.39
N THR A 5 -4.42 6.90 12.36
CA THR A 5 -5.28 6.90 11.19
C THR A 5 -5.19 5.50 10.62
N THR A 6 -6.11 4.63 11.03
CA THR A 6 -6.25 3.31 10.44
C THR A 6 -6.63 3.56 8.99
N ALA A 7 -5.64 3.67 8.12
CA ALA A 7 -5.85 3.99 6.73
C ALA A 7 -6.61 2.82 6.10
N TYR A 8 -7.77 3.13 5.53
CA TYR A 8 -8.49 2.20 4.67
C TYR A 8 -8.03 2.49 3.25
N ALA A 9 -7.47 1.48 2.60
CA ALA A 9 -7.11 1.57 1.20
C ALA A 9 -7.29 0.21 0.54
N TYR A 10 -7.25 0.24 -0.78
CA TYR A 10 -7.28 -0.96 -1.59
C TYR A 10 -5.92 -1.64 -1.56
N CYS A 11 -5.89 -2.90 -1.14
CA CYS A 11 -4.68 -3.71 -1.24
C CYS A 11 -4.60 -4.34 -2.63
N ALA A 12 -3.50 -4.04 -3.33
CA ALA A 12 -3.29 -4.48 -4.70
C ALA A 12 -3.04 -6.00 -4.87
N TRP A 13 -2.69 -6.70 -3.80
CA TRP A 13 -2.34 -8.13 -3.83
C TRP A 13 -3.56 -9.04 -3.76
N HIS A 14 -4.38 -8.93 -2.71
CA HIS A 14 -5.64 -9.69 -2.60
C HIS A 14 -6.84 -8.97 -3.24
N LYS A 15 -6.61 -7.77 -3.81
CA LYS A 15 -7.60 -7.00 -4.57
C LYS A 15 -8.85 -6.62 -3.79
N GLY A 16 -8.70 -6.20 -2.54
CA GLY A 16 -9.79 -5.83 -1.65
C GLY A 16 -9.52 -4.56 -0.85
N VAL A 17 -10.59 -3.89 -0.39
CA VAL A 17 -10.49 -2.78 0.56
C VAL A 17 -10.28 -3.36 1.96
N THR A 18 -9.29 -2.85 2.67
CA THR A 18 -8.93 -3.35 3.99
C THR A 18 -8.38 -2.24 4.86
N ARG A 19 -8.31 -2.50 6.17
CA ARG A 19 -7.62 -1.67 7.15
C ARG A 19 -6.15 -2.04 7.21
N ASP A 20 -5.38 -1.18 7.89
CA ASP A 20 -3.96 -1.41 8.20
C ASP A 20 -3.12 -1.65 6.95
N VAL A 21 -3.38 -0.85 5.93
CA VAL A 21 -2.64 -0.87 4.67
C VAL A 21 -1.44 0.06 4.74
N ARG A 22 -0.33 -0.39 4.16
CA ARG A 22 0.89 0.39 4.03
C ARG A 22 1.26 0.49 2.56
N LEU A 23 1.82 1.62 2.16
CA LEU A 23 2.34 1.83 0.80
C LEU A 23 3.55 0.93 0.61
N ILE A 24 3.52 0.07 -0.41
CA ILE A 24 4.62 -0.86 -0.72
C ILE A 24 5.47 -0.32 -1.86
N GLN A 25 4.81 0.21 -2.89
CA GLN A 25 5.49 0.67 -4.09
C GLN A 25 4.72 1.82 -4.71
N ILE A 26 5.44 2.77 -5.29
CA ILE A 26 4.91 3.78 -6.18
C ILE A 26 5.38 3.39 -7.58
N ASP A 27 4.46 2.96 -8.46
CA ASP A 27 4.79 2.73 -9.86
C ASP A 27 4.70 4.05 -10.60
N GLU A 28 5.85 4.64 -10.92
CA GLU A 28 5.95 5.88 -11.71
C GLU A 28 5.75 5.64 -13.22
N THR A 29 5.56 4.39 -13.66
CA THR A 29 5.42 3.99 -15.07
C THR A 29 4.04 4.31 -15.68
N GLY A 30 3.35 5.34 -15.17
CA GLY A 30 2.29 5.99 -15.91
C GLY A 30 2.92 7.02 -16.84
N SER A 31 2.90 6.79 -18.15
CA SER A 31 3.25 7.80 -19.17
C SER A 31 2.22 8.94 -19.13
N GLY A 32 2.28 9.78 -18.10
CA GLY A 32 1.37 10.90 -17.90
C GLY A 32 1.60 11.58 -16.56
N PRO A 33 1.69 12.93 -16.52
CA PRO A 33 1.89 13.66 -15.27
C PRO A 33 0.77 13.33 -14.27
N GLY A 34 1.14 12.85 -13.08
CA GLY A 34 0.20 12.55 -11.99
C GLY A 34 -0.37 11.12 -11.94
N THR A 35 0.05 10.19 -12.81
CA THR A 35 -0.48 8.80 -12.85
C THR A 35 0.43 7.75 -12.19
N GLY A 36 1.16 8.13 -11.15
CA GLY A 36 1.88 7.17 -10.32
C GLY A 36 0.89 6.22 -9.62
N ARG A 37 0.86 4.93 -9.97
CA ARG A 37 -0.02 3.96 -9.29
C ARG A 37 0.61 3.55 -7.97
N GLN A 38 0.08 4.08 -6.87
CA GLN A 38 0.45 3.67 -5.52
C GLN A 38 -0.12 2.28 -5.23
N ARG A 39 0.76 1.31 -4.96
CA ARG A 39 0.39 -0.05 -4.54
C ARG A 39 0.47 -0.16 -3.04
N PHE A 40 -0.69 -0.31 -2.39
CA PHE A 40 -0.78 -0.57 -0.97
C PHE A 40 -0.95 -2.07 -0.68
N ALA A 41 -0.45 -2.52 0.47
CA ALA A 41 -0.72 -3.86 0.98
C ALA A 41 -1.09 -3.84 2.46
N CYS A 42 -2.03 -4.69 2.85
CA CYS A 42 -2.34 -4.95 4.24
C CYS A 42 -1.28 -5.83 4.89
N HIS A 43 -1.18 -5.76 6.23
CA HIS A 43 -0.26 -6.57 7.02
C HIS A 43 -0.24 -8.08 6.67
N PRO A 44 -1.38 -8.80 6.53
CA PRO A 44 -1.35 -10.21 6.15
C PRO A 44 -0.79 -10.44 4.73
N CYS A 45 -1.04 -9.53 3.78
CA CYS A 45 -0.43 -9.61 2.45
C CYS A 45 1.08 -9.29 2.49
N GLN A 46 1.51 -8.37 3.35
CA GLN A 46 2.94 -8.09 3.55
C GLN A 46 3.70 -9.33 3.99
N ILE A 47 3.19 -10.05 5.00
CA ILE A 47 3.80 -11.29 5.48
C ILE A 47 3.75 -12.38 4.40
N ARG A 48 2.59 -12.58 3.77
CA ARG A 48 2.38 -13.68 2.80
C ARG A 48 3.26 -13.56 1.56
N TYR A 49 3.49 -12.34 1.08
CA TYR A 49 4.26 -12.06 -0.13
C TYR A 49 5.66 -11.50 0.16
N GLY A 50 6.07 -11.39 1.43
CA GLY A 50 7.36 -10.82 1.82
C GLY A 50 7.52 -9.34 1.41
N LEU A 51 6.44 -8.56 1.46
CA LEU A 51 6.44 -7.16 1.03
C LEU A 51 6.94 -6.27 2.16
N VAL A 52 7.86 -5.37 1.84
CA VAL A 52 8.36 -4.37 2.77
C VAL A 52 7.66 -3.04 2.47
N PRO A 53 7.02 -2.40 3.46
CA PRO A 53 6.49 -1.05 3.31
C PRO A 53 7.56 -0.05 2.87
N LEU A 54 7.20 0.88 1.98
CA LEU A 54 8.10 1.92 1.49
C LEU A 54 8.63 2.80 2.64
N ALA A 55 7.86 2.97 3.72
CA ALA A 55 8.28 3.72 4.90
C ALA A 55 9.30 2.96 5.78
N ASP A 56 9.47 1.65 5.58
CA ASP A 56 10.40 0.78 6.31
C ASP A 56 11.65 0.44 5.46
N ARG A 57 11.75 0.95 4.23
CA ARG A 57 12.93 0.84 3.36
C ARG A 57 13.84 2.05 3.53
#